data_AF-A0AA97M2F4-F1
#
_entry.id   AF-A0AA97M2F4-F1
#
_cell.length_a   1.000
_cell.length_b   1.000
_cell.length_c   1.000
_cell.angle_alpha   90.00
_cell.angle_beta   90.00
_cell.angle_gamma   90.00
#
_symmetry.space_group_name_H-M   'P 1'
#
loop_
_entity.id
_entity.type
_entity.pdbx_description
1 polymer ?
#
loop_
_entity_poly.entity_id
_entity_poly.type
_entity_poly.pdbx_seq_one_letter_code
_entity_poly.pdbx_strand_id
1 'polypeptide(L)'
;MSDNTHASSEAHHLRRLLEEVRSKQQALSHLRQRREDAVAQLVTPGLDRIEWEELAGLVRELDRQIDEAEQEISGLRKEEQTLKSRLPPPPLGRPATSPRVDPLAPRSEHWEADKAALPDTVPVQYHTSEKASLLSSASNIAAPVVQDAEGYDLIPDPLEARNSAEFVTALEKLRLWAGSPSFRTMARRSGRSASWLCGALKQQEKLPKYELLMAFLSGCGITDKETVQRWVTAWRRLSISSTVTAADPPFSSAANPVR
;
A
#
# COMPACT_ATOMS: atom_id res chain seq x y z
N MET A 1 41.58 24.34 10.83
CA MET A 1 41.73 23.54 9.59
C MET A 1 41.36 22.07 9.78
N SER A 2 41.21 21.55 11.01
CA SER A 2 40.88 20.15 11.29
C SER A 2 39.39 19.77 11.10
N ASP A 3 38.47 20.73 11.04
CA ASP A 3 37.02 20.42 10.93
C ASP A 3 36.60 19.99 9.52
N ASN A 4 37.37 20.37 8.49
CA ASN A 4 36.99 20.14 7.10
C ASN A 4 37.21 18.67 6.66
N THR A 5 38.18 17.98 7.27
CA THR A 5 38.44 16.55 7.02
C THR A 5 37.35 15.66 7.60
N HIS A 6 36.78 16.02 8.76
CA HIS A 6 35.69 15.27 9.38
C HIS A 6 34.41 15.34 8.52
N ALA A 7 34.03 16.54 8.08
CA ALA A 7 32.86 16.74 7.22
C ALA A 7 32.99 16.01 5.88
N SER A 8 34.18 15.97 5.29
CA SER A 8 34.44 15.22 4.06
C SER A 8 34.30 13.70 4.27
N SER A 9 34.84 13.18 5.38
CA SER A 9 34.73 11.76 5.74
C SER A 9 33.27 11.33 5.93
N GLU A 10 32.47 12.12 6.65
CA GLU A 10 31.05 11.83 6.87
C GLU A 10 30.24 11.88 5.56
N ALA A 11 30.54 12.82 4.66
CA ALA A 11 29.90 12.89 3.35
C ALA A 11 30.21 11.67 2.47
N HIS A 12 31.44 11.16 2.52
CA HIS A 12 31.82 9.92 1.83
C HIS A 12 31.11 8.70 2.42
N HIS A 13 31.01 8.62 3.76
CA HIS A 13 30.29 7.55 4.44
C HIS A 13 28.80 7.54 4.06
N LEU A 14 28.15 8.71 4.05
CA LEU A 14 26.76 8.84 3.64
C LEU A 14 26.53 8.37 2.19
N ARG A 15 27.42 8.73 1.25
CA ARG A 15 27.32 8.25 -0.14
C ARG A 15 27.43 6.73 -0.23
N ARG A 16 28.35 6.13 0.54
CA ARG A 16 28.51 4.67 0.59
C ARG A 16 27.25 3.98 1.10
N LEU A 17 26.66 4.48 2.20
CA LEU A 17 25.41 3.95 2.75
C LEU A 17 24.24 4.07 1.77
N LEU A 18 24.12 5.20 1.06
CA LEU A 18 23.07 5.37 0.06
C LEU A 18 23.18 4.37 -1.10
N GLU A 19 24.40 4.09 -1.56
CA GLU A 19 24.62 3.10 -2.60
C GLU A 19 24.34 1.68 -2.10
N GLU A 20 24.72 1.37 -0.85
CA GLU A 20 24.41 0.10 -0.22
C GLU A 20 22.89 -0.12 -0.05
N VAL A 21 22.17 0.90 0.42
CA VAL A 21 20.70 0.87 0.53
C VAL A 21 20.05 0.65 -0.84
N ARG A 22 20.53 1.32 -1.89
CA ARG A 22 20.03 1.14 -3.26
C ARG A 22 20.28 -0.30 -3.76
N SER A 23 21.50 -0.81 -3.55
CA SER A 23 21.87 -2.18 -3.93
C SER A 23 20.99 -3.21 -3.23
N LYS A 24 20.78 -3.08 -1.91
CA LYS A 24 19.88 -3.98 -1.17
C LYS A 24 18.42 -3.86 -1.60
N GLN A 25 17.94 -2.66 -1.94
CA GLN A 25 16.59 -2.48 -2.50
C GLN A 25 16.41 -3.22 -3.84
N GLN A 26 17.43 -3.21 -4.70
CA GLN A 26 17.41 -3.99 -5.95
C GLN A 26 17.37 -5.50 -5.64
N ALA A 27 18.23 -5.98 -4.73
CA ALA A 27 18.21 -7.39 -4.30
C ALA A 27 16.84 -7.81 -3.74
N LEU A 28 16.22 -6.98 -2.90
CA LEU A 28 14.88 -7.20 -2.36
C LEU A 28 13.81 -7.30 -3.47
N SER A 29 13.88 -6.44 -4.50
CA SER A 29 12.97 -6.56 -5.65
C SER A 29 13.12 -7.87 -6.41
N HIS A 30 14.36 -8.36 -6.57
CA HIS A 30 14.61 -9.66 -7.19
C HIS A 30 14.07 -10.82 -6.35
N LEU A 31 14.23 -10.79 -5.03
CA LEU A 31 13.67 -11.81 -4.14
C LEU A 31 12.14 -11.85 -4.20
N ARG A 32 11.49 -10.69 -4.17
CA ARG A 32 10.03 -10.58 -4.30
C ARG A 32 9.53 -11.14 -5.62
N GLN A 33 10.19 -10.81 -6.73
CA GLN A 33 9.84 -11.39 -8.04
C GLN A 33 9.96 -12.92 -8.03
N ARG A 34 11.09 -13.46 -7.54
CA ARG A 34 11.29 -14.92 -7.45
C ARG A 34 10.23 -15.61 -6.60
N ARG A 35 9.79 -14.95 -5.53
CA ARG A 35 8.70 -15.43 -4.68
C ARG A 35 7.38 -15.46 -5.44
N GLU A 36 7.05 -14.38 -6.15
CA GLU A 36 5.85 -14.32 -6.98
C GLU A 36 5.84 -15.42 -8.06
N ASP A 37 6.99 -15.66 -8.70
CA ASP A 37 7.15 -16.72 -9.70
C ASP A 37 6.96 -18.13 -9.09
N ALA A 38 7.50 -18.37 -7.89
CA ALA A 38 7.33 -19.63 -7.16
C ALA A 38 5.88 -19.84 -6.71
N VAL A 39 5.20 -18.78 -6.24
CA VAL A 39 3.78 -18.83 -5.88
C VAL A 39 2.91 -19.08 -7.12
N ALA A 40 3.24 -18.49 -8.26
CA ALA A 40 2.53 -18.74 -9.52
C ALA A 40 2.65 -20.21 -9.95
N GLN A 41 3.83 -20.82 -9.77
CA GLN A 41 4.04 -22.25 -10.06
C GLN A 41 3.18 -23.16 -9.17
N LEU A 42 3.02 -22.84 -7.88
CA LEU A 42 2.16 -23.60 -6.95
C LEU A 42 0.68 -23.64 -7.35
N VAL A 43 0.21 -22.68 -8.16
CA VAL A 43 -1.18 -22.63 -8.65
C VAL A 43 -1.37 -23.47 -9.91
N THR A 44 -0.28 -23.98 -10.50
CA THR A 44 -0.33 -24.75 -11.75
C THR A 44 -0.98 -26.11 -11.50
N PRO A 45 -2.06 -26.47 -12.22
CA PRO A 45 -2.68 -27.77 -12.08
C PRO A 45 -1.75 -28.88 -12.58
N GLY A 46 -1.79 -30.04 -11.93
CA GLY A 46 -1.00 -31.21 -12.32
C GLY A 46 0.36 -31.34 -11.62
N LEU A 47 0.67 -30.47 -10.68
CA LEU A 47 1.85 -30.62 -9.81
C LEU A 47 1.71 -31.86 -8.93
N ASP A 48 2.78 -32.65 -8.83
CA ASP A 48 2.80 -33.74 -7.87
C ASP A 48 3.02 -33.22 -6.43
N ARG A 49 2.83 -34.10 -5.44
CA ARG A 49 2.93 -33.70 -4.03
C ARG A 49 4.36 -33.29 -3.63
N ILE A 50 5.38 -33.91 -4.22
CA ILE A 50 6.78 -33.65 -3.88
C ILE A 50 7.17 -32.28 -4.43
N GLU A 51 6.85 -32.01 -5.70
CA GLU A 51 7.03 -30.70 -6.34
C GLU A 51 6.33 -29.58 -5.57
N TRP A 52 5.13 -29.85 -5.04
CA TRP A 52 4.40 -28.88 -4.22
C TRP A 52 5.12 -28.59 -2.89
N GLU A 53 5.61 -29.62 -2.20
CA GLU A 53 6.33 -29.48 -0.92
C GLU A 53 7.66 -28.75 -1.11
N GLU A 54 8.37 -29.01 -2.21
CA GLU A 54 9.61 -28.30 -2.59
C GLU A 54 9.35 -26.82 -2.88
N LEU A 55 8.35 -26.49 -3.71
CA LEU A 55 7.99 -25.10 -4.00
C LEU A 55 7.49 -24.36 -2.74
N ALA A 56 6.71 -25.02 -1.89
CA ALA A 56 6.27 -24.44 -0.61
C ALA A 56 7.46 -24.24 0.36
N GLY A 57 8.47 -25.10 0.30
CA GLY A 57 9.75 -24.90 0.99
C GLY A 57 10.49 -23.66 0.47
N LEU A 58 10.60 -23.53 -0.86
CA LEU A 58 11.25 -22.40 -1.52
C LEU A 58 10.57 -21.06 -1.18
N VAL A 59 9.24 -21.00 -1.18
CA VAL A 59 8.49 -19.77 -0.83
C VAL A 59 8.79 -19.35 0.62
N ARG A 60 8.80 -20.29 1.58
CA ARG A 60 9.14 -19.99 2.98
C ARG A 60 10.57 -19.46 3.13
N GLU A 61 11.50 -20.03 2.39
CA GLU A 61 12.89 -19.59 2.40
C GLU A 61 13.06 -18.19 1.78
N LEU A 62 12.35 -17.90 0.68
CA LEU A 62 12.33 -16.56 0.08
C LEU A 62 11.69 -15.52 1.00
N ASP A 63 10.61 -15.87 1.70
CA ASP A 63 10.00 -15.00 2.71
C ASP A 63 10.99 -14.64 3.82
N ARG A 64 11.75 -15.63 4.34
CA ARG A 64 12.82 -15.39 5.32
C ARG A 64 13.90 -14.42 4.79
N GLN A 65 14.35 -14.62 3.55
CA GLN A 65 15.36 -13.74 2.93
C GLN A 65 14.84 -12.32 2.70
N ILE A 66 13.56 -12.17 2.36
CA ILE A 66 12.91 -10.86 2.24
C ILE A 66 12.89 -10.14 3.58
N ASP A 67 12.48 -10.83 4.66
CA ASP A 67 12.44 -10.27 6.01
C ASP A 67 13.84 -9.83 6.48
N GLU A 68 14.86 -10.64 6.25
CA GLU A 68 16.26 -10.31 6.59
C GLU A 68 16.76 -9.08 5.81
N ALA A 69 16.52 -9.03 4.49
CA ALA A 69 16.90 -7.88 3.67
C ALA A 69 16.17 -6.59 4.09
N GLU A 70 14.90 -6.68 4.48
CA GLU A 70 14.14 -5.55 5.00
C GLU A 70 14.69 -5.04 6.35
N GLN A 71 15.09 -5.95 7.25
CA GLN A 71 15.74 -5.59 8.51
C GLN A 71 17.08 -4.88 8.28
N GLU A 72 17.91 -5.38 7.35
CA GLU A 72 19.18 -4.74 6.99
C GLU A 72 18.98 -3.34 6.41
N ILE A 73 18.04 -3.17 5.47
CA ILE A 73 17.71 -1.85 4.89
C ILE A 73 17.22 -0.89 5.98
N SER A 74 16.41 -1.39 6.91
CA SER A 74 15.93 -0.62 8.07
C SER A 74 17.09 -0.16 8.95
N GLY A 75 18.07 -1.03 9.22
CA GLY A 75 19.31 -0.70 9.94
C GLY A 75 20.10 0.40 9.25
N LEU A 76 20.37 0.26 7.95
CA LEU A 76 21.12 1.25 7.16
C LEU A 76 20.41 2.61 7.12
N ARG A 77 19.08 2.65 7.02
CA ARG A 77 18.31 3.90 7.06
C ARG A 77 18.38 4.61 8.43
N LYS A 78 18.44 3.86 9.53
CA LYS A 78 18.65 4.43 10.88
C LYS A 78 20.05 5.03 11.00
N GLU A 79 21.06 4.36 10.45
CA GLU A 79 22.43 4.89 10.41
C GLU A 79 22.50 6.17 9.55
N GLU A 80 21.90 6.14 8.36
CA GLU A 80 21.77 7.31 7.47
C GLU A 80 21.15 8.51 8.20
N GLN A 81 20.05 8.28 8.93
CA GLN A 81 19.38 9.32 9.70
C GLN A 81 20.26 9.86 10.85
N THR A 82 21.03 8.99 11.49
CA THR A 82 21.98 9.36 12.57
C THR A 82 23.14 10.19 12.04
N LEU A 83 23.60 9.94 10.81
CA LEU A 83 24.65 10.75 10.18
C LEU A 83 24.11 12.10 9.72
N LYS A 84 22.91 12.10 9.10
CA LYS A 84 22.25 13.35 8.68
C LYS A 84 22.00 14.31 9.84
N SER A 85 21.72 13.80 11.04
CA SER A 85 21.53 14.66 12.22
C SER A 85 22.83 15.23 12.80
N ARG A 86 23.99 14.62 12.48
CA ARG A 86 25.33 15.13 12.86
C ARG A 86 25.87 16.16 11.87
N LEU A 87 25.50 16.03 10.61
CA LEU A 87 25.90 16.99 9.58
C LEU A 87 25.32 18.38 9.90
N PRO A 88 26.13 19.45 9.85
CA PRO A 88 25.63 20.80 10.03
C PRO A 88 24.57 21.10 8.95
N PRO A 89 23.51 21.86 9.28
CA PRO A 89 22.53 22.26 8.29
C PRO A 89 23.26 22.95 7.13
N PRO A 90 22.84 22.70 5.88
CA PRO A 90 23.44 23.38 4.75
C PRO A 90 23.41 24.89 5.03
N PRO A 91 24.51 25.61 4.80
CA PRO A 91 24.54 27.05 5.06
C PRO A 91 23.33 27.64 4.36
N LEU A 92 22.45 28.30 5.12
CA LEU A 92 21.28 28.97 4.58
C LEU A 92 21.79 29.87 3.47
N GLY A 93 21.62 29.42 2.23
CA GLY A 93 22.05 30.17 1.07
C GLY A 93 21.43 31.54 1.24
N ARG A 94 22.26 32.59 1.28
CA ARG A 94 21.76 33.96 1.26
C ARG A 94 20.67 33.97 0.19
N PRO A 95 19.44 34.43 0.50
CA PRO A 95 18.33 34.37 -0.43
C PRO A 95 18.87 34.91 -1.74
N ALA A 96 18.87 34.07 -2.78
CA ALA A 96 19.32 34.48 -4.09
C ALA A 96 18.57 35.78 -4.35
N THR A 97 19.31 36.88 -4.44
CA THR A 97 18.75 38.18 -4.79
C THR A 97 18.01 37.91 -6.08
N SER A 98 16.68 37.84 -6.00
CA SER A 98 15.83 37.61 -7.16
C SER A 98 16.35 38.56 -8.23
N PRO A 99 16.70 38.06 -9.44
CA PRO A 99 17.03 38.97 -10.52
C PRO A 99 15.88 39.93 -10.64
N ARG A 100 16.17 41.21 -10.39
CA ARG A 100 15.23 42.31 -10.48
C ARG A 100 14.68 42.27 -11.90
N VAL A 101 13.44 41.81 -12.05
CA VAL A 101 12.75 41.80 -13.34
C VAL A 101 12.49 43.26 -13.67
N ASP A 102 13.28 43.82 -14.59
CA ASP A 102 13.05 45.15 -15.14
C ASP A 102 11.74 45.13 -15.94
N PRO A 103 10.74 45.97 -15.59
CA PRO A 103 9.39 45.89 -16.17
C PRO A 103 9.24 46.70 -17.48
N LEU A 104 10.27 46.78 -18.33
CA LEU A 104 10.17 47.43 -19.64
C LEU A 104 10.92 46.66 -20.74
N ALA A 105 10.28 45.61 -21.25
CA ALA A 105 10.56 45.14 -22.60
C ALA A 105 9.21 44.90 -23.32
N PRO A 106 9.01 45.48 -24.52
CA PRO A 106 7.76 45.35 -25.25
C PRO A 106 7.55 43.92 -25.74
N ARG A 107 6.33 43.45 -25.50
CA ARG A 107 5.77 42.17 -25.92
C ARG A 107 5.68 42.13 -27.45
N SER A 108 6.64 41.50 -28.11
CA SER A 108 6.57 41.25 -29.56
C SER A 108 5.45 40.26 -29.87
N GLU A 109 4.36 40.79 -30.39
CA GLU A 109 3.27 40.08 -31.06
C GLU A 109 3.78 39.56 -32.42
N HIS A 110 4.07 38.26 -32.52
CA HIS A 110 4.31 37.62 -33.82
C HIS A 110 4.00 36.12 -33.83
N TRP A 111 2.80 35.72 -33.37
CA TRP A 111 2.35 34.32 -33.46
C TRP A 111 1.20 34.08 -34.46
N GLU A 112 0.76 35.08 -35.22
CA GLU A 112 -0.26 34.92 -36.26
C GLU A 112 0.35 34.82 -37.67
N ALA A 113 0.83 33.63 -38.03
CA ALA A 113 0.86 33.15 -39.43
C ALA A 113 1.46 31.73 -39.50
N ASP A 114 0.73 30.71 -39.02
CA ASP A 114 0.85 29.34 -39.54
C ASP A 114 -0.29 28.46 -38.99
N LYS A 115 -1.51 28.73 -39.47
CA LYS A 115 -2.74 28.04 -39.07
C LYS A 115 -3.40 27.30 -40.25
N ALA A 116 -2.60 26.73 -41.14
CA ALA A 116 -3.10 25.97 -42.29
C ALA A 116 -2.26 24.72 -42.56
N ALA A 117 -2.44 23.69 -41.73
CA ALA A 117 -2.36 22.27 -42.08
C ALA A 117 -2.46 21.41 -40.81
N LEU A 118 -3.68 20.98 -40.46
CA LEU A 118 -3.88 19.82 -39.58
C LEU A 118 -4.03 18.57 -40.45
N PRO A 119 -3.24 17.52 -40.22
CA PRO A 119 -3.70 16.15 -40.38
C PRO A 119 -4.18 15.57 -39.04
N ASP A 120 -5.09 14.62 -39.16
CA ASP A 120 -5.90 13.99 -38.13
C ASP A 120 -5.15 13.36 -36.95
N THR A 121 -5.76 13.54 -35.77
CA THR A 121 -5.77 12.66 -34.59
C THR A 121 -4.49 11.91 -34.20
N VAL A 122 -3.85 12.39 -33.13
CA VAL A 122 -3.01 11.57 -32.25
C VAL A 122 -3.55 11.68 -30.82
N PRO A 123 -3.78 10.57 -30.10
CA PRO A 123 -4.28 10.62 -28.73
C PRO A 123 -3.23 11.22 -27.79
N VAL A 124 -3.60 12.30 -27.11
CA VAL A 124 -2.82 12.95 -26.07
C VAL A 124 -2.70 12.02 -24.88
N GLN A 125 -1.55 11.37 -24.72
CA GLN A 125 -1.14 10.76 -23.46
C GLN A 125 -0.59 11.87 -22.55
N TYR A 126 -1.33 12.18 -21.49
CA TYR A 126 -0.86 13.02 -20.40
C TYR A 126 0.22 12.28 -19.61
N HIS A 127 1.50 12.51 -19.91
CA HIS A 127 2.59 12.20 -18.98
C HIS A 127 2.73 13.35 -17.98
N THR A 128 1.86 13.35 -16.99
CA THR A 128 1.97 14.27 -15.85
C THR A 128 2.82 13.63 -14.77
N SER A 129 4.04 14.17 -14.60
CA SER A 129 4.77 14.27 -13.34
C SER A 129 5.65 13.09 -12.88
N GLU A 130 6.79 12.95 -13.53
CA GLU A 130 7.98 12.25 -13.01
C GLU A 130 8.64 13.01 -11.82
N LYS A 131 8.19 14.25 -11.53
CA LYS A 131 8.68 15.08 -10.41
C LYS A 131 7.91 14.88 -9.09
N ALA A 132 6.84 14.08 -9.06
CA ALA A 132 6.14 13.75 -7.81
C ALA A 132 6.76 12.55 -7.04
N SER A 133 7.57 11.72 -7.71
CA SER A 133 8.12 10.49 -7.11
C SER A 133 9.21 10.71 -6.07
N LEU A 134 9.95 11.83 -6.13
CA LEU A 134 11.09 12.08 -5.23
C LEU A 134 10.69 12.73 -3.89
N LEU A 135 9.52 13.37 -3.81
CA LEU A 135 8.98 13.93 -2.56
C LEU A 135 7.98 13.00 -1.86
N SER A 136 7.49 11.96 -2.54
CA SER A 136 6.58 10.94 -1.96
C SER A 136 7.34 9.81 -1.23
N SER A 137 8.66 9.72 -1.43
CA SER A 137 9.49 8.62 -0.90
C SER A 137 9.94 8.82 0.57
N ALA A 138 9.65 9.96 1.19
CA ALA A 138 10.10 10.29 2.56
C ALA A 138 9.04 10.13 3.66
N SER A 139 7.81 9.68 3.35
CA SER A 139 6.75 9.46 4.36
C SER A 139 6.22 8.02 4.40
N ASN A 140 6.96 7.08 3.83
CA ASN A 140 6.52 5.69 3.65
C ASN A 140 6.87 4.75 4.82
N ILE A 141 7.27 5.31 5.97
CA ILE A 141 7.29 4.54 7.21
C ILE A 141 5.87 4.66 7.76
N ALA A 142 5.02 3.73 7.36
CA ALA A 142 3.78 3.50 8.08
C ALA A 142 4.18 3.24 9.53
N ALA A 143 3.85 4.17 10.43
CA ALA A 143 3.97 3.90 11.85
C ALA A 143 3.22 2.57 12.09
N PRO A 144 3.89 1.53 12.61
CA PRO A 144 3.22 0.29 12.95
C PRO A 144 2.06 0.64 13.86
N VAL A 145 0.91 -0.03 13.67
CA VAL A 145 -0.21 0.12 14.60
C VAL A 145 0.35 -0.24 15.98
N VAL A 146 0.41 0.76 16.87
CA VAL A 146 0.91 0.57 18.22
C VAL A 146 -0.09 -0.35 18.89
N GLN A 147 0.36 -1.54 19.29
CA GLN A 147 -0.47 -2.47 20.03
C GLN A 147 -0.89 -1.82 21.34
N ASP A 148 -2.09 -2.15 21.80
CA ASP A 148 -2.57 -1.71 23.10
C ASP A 148 -1.65 -2.24 24.21
N ALA A 149 -1.69 -1.59 25.37
CA ALA A 149 -0.93 -2.03 26.54
C ALA A 149 -1.38 -3.45 26.96
N GLU A 150 -0.44 -4.25 27.45
CA GLU A 150 -0.68 -5.62 27.89
C GLU A 150 -1.88 -5.69 28.86
N GLY A 151 -2.88 -6.51 28.54
CA GLY A 151 -4.13 -6.65 29.32
C GLY A 151 -5.29 -5.75 28.87
N TYR A 152 -5.08 -4.85 27.91
CA TYR A 152 -6.15 -4.08 27.24
C TYR A 152 -6.21 -4.52 25.77
N ASP A 153 -7.18 -5.34 25.39
CA ASP A 153 -7.45 -5.66 23.98
C ASP A 153 -8.63 -4.80 23.52
N LEU A 154 -8.36 -3.57 23.05
CA LEU A 154 -9.41 -2.67 22.56
C LEU A 154 -9.72 -2.89 21.08
N ILE A 155 -9.08 -3.89 20.45
CA ILE A 155 -9.38 -4.23 19.07
C ILE A 155 -10.84 -4.72 18.98
N PRO A 156 -11.65 -4.15 18.08
CA PRO A 156 -13.03 -4.60 17.94
C PRO A 156 -13.07 -6.05 17.44
N ASP A 157 -13.83 -6.90 18.14
CA ASP A 157 -14.01 -8.29 17.75
C ASP A 157 -15.05 -8.41 16.61
N PRO A 158 -14.64 -8.85 15.40
CA PRO A 158 -15.58 -9.03 14.29
C PRO A 158 -16.54 -10.20 14.51
N LEU A 159 -16.26 -11.13 15.43
CA LEU A 159 -17.11 -12.29 15.70
C LEU A 159 -18.38 -11.94 16.49
N GLU A 160 -18.47 -10.73 17.04
CA GLU A 160 -19.71 -10.24 17.67
C GLU A 160 -20.77 -9.85 16.63
N ALA A 161 -20.37 -9.51 15.40
CA ALA A 161 -21.28 -9.03 14.36
C ALA A 161 -22.23 -10.13 13.85
N ARG A 162 -23.54 -9.90 13.95
CA ARG A 162 -24.60 -10.85 13.56
C ARG A 162 -25.16 -10.60 12.16
N ASN A 163 -24.93 -9.42 11.60
CA ASN A 163 -25.40 -9.03 10.27
C ASN A 163 -24.35 -8.16 9.56
N SER A 164 -24.58 -7.86 8.27
CA SER A 164 -23.67 -7.06 7.46
C SER A 164 -23.47 -5.64 7.99
N ALA A 165 -24.52 -5.01 8.53
CA ALA A 165 -24.45 -3.65 9.05
C ALA A 165 -23.54 -3.58 10.28
N GLU A 166 -23.71 -4.50 11.24
CA GLU A 166 -22.85 -4.63 12.42
C GLU A 166 -21.39 -4.91 12.04
N PHE A 167 -21.16 -5.72 10.99
CA PHE A 167 -19.82 -5.99 10.48
C PHE A 167 -19.15 -4.76 9.87
N VAL A 168 -19.89 -3.96 9.10
CA VAL A 168 -19.38 -2.69 8.56
C VAL A 168 -19.12 -1.68 9.69
N THR A 169 -19.99 -1.60 10.70
CA THR A 169 -19.73 -0.78 11.90
C THR A 169 -18.49 -1.25 12.64
N ALA A 170 -18.24 -2.56 12.74
CA ALA A 170 -17.01 -3.09 13.31
C ALA A 170 -15.78 -2.65 12.49
N LEU A 171 -15.85 -2.64 11.15
CA LEU A 171 -14.76 -2.13 10.30
C LEU A 171 -14.48 -0.65 10.55
N GLU A 172 -15.52 0.16 10.77
CA GLU A 172 -15.34 1.57 11.14
C GLU A 172 -14.65 1.73 12.50
N LYS A 173 -15.08 0.95 13.50
CA LYS A 173 -14.40 0.89 14.81
C LYS A 173 -12.95 0.47 14.68
N LEU A 174 -12.65 -0.51 13.82
CA LEU A 174 -11.28 -0.95 13.57
C LEU A 174 -10.44 0.18 12.96
N ARG A 175 -11.01 0.93 12.02
CA ARG A 175 -10.33 2.11 11.45
C ARG A 175 -10.06 3.16 12.51
N LEU A 176 -11.00 3.41 13.42
CA LEU A 176 -10.81 4.34 14.53
C LEU A 176 -9.68 3.88 15.45
N TRP A 177 -9.70 2.60 15.86
CA TRP A 177 -8.66 1.98 16.69
C TRP A 177 -7.27 2.05 16.03
N ALA A 178 -7.18 1.81 14.71
CA ALA A 178 -5.95 1.92 13.94
C ALA A 178 -5.45 3.37 13.73
N GLY A 179 -5.94 4.34 14.51
CA GLY A 179 -5.55 5.75 14.44
C GLY A 179 -6.26 6.55 13.34
N SER A 180 -7.42 6.09 12.88
CA SER A 180 -8.25 6.77 11.87
C SER A 180 -7.52 7.11 10.56
N PRO A 181 -6.81 6.17 9.91
CA PRO A 181 -6.09 6.46 8.68
C PRO A 181 -7.05 7.00 7.61
N SER A 182 -6.60 8.04 6.89
CA SER A 182 -7.37 8.58 5.77
C SER A 182 -7.53 7.53 4.66
N PHE A 183 -8.62 7.57 3.89
CA PHE A 183 -8.79 6.65 2.76
C PHE A 183 -7.67 6.76 1.72
N ARG A 184 -7.04 7.94 1.58
CA ARG A 184 -5.85 8.12 0.73
C ARG A 184 -4.61 7.40 1.27
N THR A 185 -4.47 7.32 2.59
CA THR A 185 -3.40 6.56 3.25
C THR A 185 -3.66 5.07 3.11
N MET A 186 -4.89 4.62 3.37
CA MET A 186 -5.28 3.22 3.21
C MET A 186 -5.12 2.75 1.76
N ALA A 187 -5.51 3.58 0.78
CA ALA A 187 -5.36 3.32 -0.66
C ALA A 187 -3.90 3.06 -1.05
N ARG A 188 -2.98 3.89 -0.53
CA ARG A 188 -1.55 3.72 -0.77
C ARG A 188 -0.99 2.43 -0.18
N ARG A 189 -1.51 2.01 0.98
CA ARG A 189 -1.08 0.79 1.68
C ARG A 189 -1.64 -0.49 1.04
N SER A 190 -2.88 -0.45 0.56
CA SER A 190 -3.57 -1.63 0.03
C SER A 190 -3.50 -1.77 -1.50
N GLY A 191 -2.97 -0.77 -2.21
CA GLY A 191 -2.94 -0.74 -3.68
C GLY A 191 -4.31 -0.55 -4.33
N ARG A 192 -5.34 -0.16 -3.56
CA ARG A 192 -6.72 0.05 -4.05
C ARG A 192 -7.10 1.53 -4.03
N SER A 193 -8.07 1.93 -4.84
CA SER A 193 -8.47 3.35 -4.90
C SER A 193 -9.21 3.81 -3.64
N ALA A 194 -8.98 5.07 -3.24
CA ALA A 194 -9.65 5.66 -2.08
C ALA A 194 -11.18 5.73 -2.23
N SER A 195 -11.68 5.92 -3.46
CA SER A 195 -13.11 5.94 -3.78
C SER A 195 -13.76 4.57 -3.58
N TRP A 196 -13.05 3.49 -3.90
CA TRP A 196 -13.53 2.12 -3.70
C TRP A 196 -13.60 1.76 -2.21
N LEU A 197 -12.58 2.12 -1.42
CA LEU A 197 -12.60 1.92 0.04
C LEU A 197 -13.70 2.73 0.72
N CYS A 198 -13.90 3.99 0.32
CA CYS A 198 -14.96 4.85 0.86
C CYS A 198 -16.36 4.37 0.45
N GLY A 199 -16.53 3.94 -0.81
CA GLY A 199 -17.81 3.47 -1.32
C GLY A 199 -18.35 2.25 -0.58
N ALA A 200 -17.46 1.41 -0.04
CA ALA A 200 -17.87 0.20 0.66
C ALA A 200 -18.38 0.44 2.08
N LEU A 201 -17.80 1.39 2.83
CA LEU A 201 -18.33 1.74 4.15
C LEU A 201 -19.73 2.39 4.07
N LYS A 202 -20.06 3.00 2.92
CA LYS A 202 -21.39 3.57 2.68
C LYS A 202 -22.48 2.50 2.46
N GLN A 203 -22.11 1.26 2.16
CA GLN A 203 -23.06 0.18 1.86
C GLN A 203 -23.23 -0.74 3.07
N GLN A 204 -23.85 -0.24 4.15
CA GLN A 204 -24.06 -1.00 5.40
C GLN A 204 -24.98 -2.22 5.21
N GLU A 205 -25.90 -2.18 4.26
CA GLU A 205 -26.85 -3.27 3.99
C GLU A 205 -26.22 -4.47 3.26
N LYS A 206 -25.02 -4.31 2.68
CA LYS A 206 -24.37 -5.38 1.91
C LYS A 206 -23.06 -5.78 2.56
N LEU A 207 -22.87 -7.08 2.70
CA LEU A 207 -21.60 -7.61 3.16
C LEU A 207 -20.51 -7.21 2.16
N PRO A 208 -19.40 -6.60 2.61
CA PRO A 208 -18.31 -6.21 1.72
C PRO A 208 -17.73 -7.44 1.02
N LYS A 209 -17.19 -7.27 -0.19
CA LYS A 209 -16.49 -8.37 -0.88
C LYS A 209 -15.22 -8.75 -0.11
N TYR A 210 -14.81 -10.01 -0.22
CA TYR A 210 -13.58 -10.51 0.41
C TYR A 210 -12.34 -9.69 0.07
N GLU A 211 -12.16 -9.33 -1.20
CA GLU A 211 -11.05 -8.47 -1.64
C GLU A 211 -11.03 -7.11 -0.93
N LEU A 212 -12.21 -6.55 -0.66
CA LEU A 212 -12.34 -5.28 0.04
C LEU A 212 -11.98 -5.42 1.51
N LEU A 213 -12.45 -6.48 2.17
CA LEU A 213 -12.04 -6.77 3.54
C LEU A 213 -10.51 -6.82 3.66
N MET A 214 -9.83 -7.61 2.81
CA MET A 214 -8.37 -7.74 2.84
C MET A 214 -7.66 -6.41 2.58
N ALA A 215 -8.11 -5.64 1.59
CA ALA A 215 -7.57 -4.32 1.30
C ALA A 215 -7.82 -3.31 2.44
N PHE A 216 -8.94 -3.44 3.14
CA PHE A 216 -9.27 -2.58 4.27
C PHE A 216 -8.37 -2.88 5.47
N LEU A 217 -8.21 -4.15 5.85
CA LEU A 217 -7.32 -4.60 6.93
C LEU A 217 -5.87 -4.18 6.65
N SER A 218 -5.38 -4.44 5.44
CA SER A 218 -4.05 -3.99 5.01
C SER A 218 -3.92 -2.46 5.02
N GLY A 219 -4.96 -1.73 4.58
CA GLY A 219 -5.01 -0.27 4.63
C GLY A 219 -4.92 0.29 6.06
N CYS A 220 -5.53 -0.40 7.02
CA CYS A 220 -5.43 -0.10 8.44
C CYS A 220 -4.07 -0.48 9.04
N GLY A 221 -3.21 -1.20 8.31
CA GLY A 221 -1.91 -1.66 8.80
C GLY A 221 -2.00 -2.92 9.67
N ILE A 222 -3.11 -3.67 9.57
CA ILE A 222 -3.26 -4.95 10.26
C ILE A 222 -2.49 -6.01 9.47
N THR A 223 -1.38 -6.47 10.02
CA THR A 223 -0.55 -7.56 9.49
C THR A 223 -0.60 -8.81 10.36
N ASP A 224 -1.14 -8.69 11.58
CA ASP A 224 -1.26 -9.79 12.50
C ASP A 224 -2.19 -10.88 11.96
N LYS A 225 -1.67 -12.11 11.91
CA LYS A 225 -2.35 -13.26 11.31
C LYS A 225 -3.59 -13.65 12.11
N GLU A 226 -3.53 -13.59 13.43
CA GLU A 226 -4.65 -13.98 14.29
C GLU A 226 -5.83 -13.03 14.10
N THR A 227 -5.56 -11.73 14.14
CA THR A 227 -6.54 -10.68 13.87
C THR A 227 -7.17 -10.88 12.49
N VAL A 228 -6.36 -11.02 11.44
CA VAL A 228 -6.85 -11.26 10.07
C VAL A 228 -7.74 -12.52 10.02
N GLN A 229 -7.36 -13.60 10.69
CA GLN A 229 -8.16 -14.82 10.75
C GLN A 229 -9.52 -14.61 11.42
N ARG A 230 -9.60 -13.85 12.52
CA ARG A 230 -10.88 -13.51 13.18
C ARG A 230 -11.81 -12.76 12.22
N TRP A 231 -11.27 -11.76 11.51
CA TRP A 231 -12.02 -10.97 10.52
C TRP A 231 -12.53 -11.81 9.34
N VAL A 232 -11.67 -12.66 8.78
CA VAL A 232 -12.05 -13.57 7.69
C VAL A 232 -13.10 -14.58 8.15
N THR A 233 -12.98 -15.08 9.38
CA THR A 233 -13.94 -16.06 9.95
C THR A 233 -15.33 -15.43 10.13
N ALA A 234 -15.40 -14.24 10.72
CA ALA A 234 -16.65 -13.49 10.85
C ALA A 234 -17.29 -13.23 9.49
N TRP A 235 -16.48 -12.80 8.50
CA TRP A 235 -16.95 -12.58 7.14
C TRP A 235 -17.55 -13.84 6.50
N ARG A 236 -16.87 -14.99 6.62
CA ARG A 236 -17.36 -16.28 6.10
C ARG A 236 -18.67 -16.71 6.76
N ARG A 237 -18.78 -16.52 8.08
CA ARG A 237 -20.00 -16.84 8.83
C ARG A 237 -21.20 -16.05 8.28
N LEU A 238 -21.01 -14.75 8.07
CA LEU A 238 -22.04 -13.87 7.53
C LEU A 238 -22.36 -14.20 6.07
N SER A 239 -21.34 -14.46 5.23
CA SER A 239 -21.56 -14.78 3.81
C SER A 239 -22.38 -16.06 3.63
N ILE A 240 -22.12 -17.10 4.44
CA ILE A 240 -22.88 -18.35 4.39
C ILE A 240 -24.33 -18.10 4.81
N SER A 241 -24.56 -17.36 5.91
CA SER A 241 -25.91 -17.04 6.36
C SER A 241 -26.73 -16.23 5.33
N SER A 242 -26.09 -15.33 4.58
CA SER A 242 -26.74 -14.55 3.52
C SER A 242 -27.13 -15.40 2.31
N THR A 243 -26.40 -16.49 2.03
CA THR A 243 -26.73 -17.40 0.92
C THR A 243 -27.88 -18.36 1.25
N VAL A 244 -28.03 -18.75 2.52
CA VAL A 244 -29.06 -19.72 2.95
C VAL A 244 -30.47 -19.11 2.92
N THR A 245 -30.59 -17.79 3.16
CA THR A 245 -31.90 -17.11 3.11
C THR A 245 -32.38 -16.82 1.68
N ALA A 246 -31.51 -16.89 0.66
CA ALA A 246 -31.88 -16.67 -0.75
C ALA A 246 -32.29 -17.96 -1.50
N ALA A 247 -32.28 -19.11 -0.82
CA ALA A 247 -32.55 -20.42 -1.40
C ALA A 247 -33.80 -21.07 -0.77
N ASP A 248 -34.97 -20.42 -0.93
CA ASP A 248 -36.26 -21.13 -0.86
C ASP A 248 -36.58 -21.72 -2.25
N PRO A 249 -36.90 -23.02 -2.37
CA PRO A 249 -37.12 -23.68 -3.66
C PRO A 249 -38.53 -23.43 -4.24
N PRO A 250 -38.68 -23.13 -5.54
CA PRO A 250 -39.99 -23.16 -6.20
C PRO A 250 -40.32 -24.62 -6.59
N PHE A 251 -40.62 -25.46 -5.61
CA PHE A 251 -41.38 -26.69 -5.85
C PHE A 251 -42.61 -26.71 -4.96
N SER A 252 -43.47 -25.69 -5.13
CA SER A 252 -44.87 -25.80 -4.76
C SER A 252 -45.56 -26.71 -5.78
N SER A 253 -45.38 -28.01 -5.55
CA SER A 253 -46.24 -29.06 -6.09
C SER A 253 -47.62 -28.90 -5.46
N ALA A 254 -48.52 -28.23 -6.18
CA ALA A 254 -49.95 -28.29 -5.93
C ALA A 254 -50.63 -28.75 -7.21
N ALA A 255 -50.89 -30.05 -7.22
CA ALA A 255 -51.83 -30.76 -8.06
C ALA A 255 -53.05 -29.89 -8.46
N ASN A 256 -53.27 -29.75 -9.77
CA ASN A 256 -54.54 -29.28 -10.29
C ASN A 256 -55.39 -30.52 -10.63
N PRO A 257 -56.54 -30.77 -9.97
CA PRO A 257 -57.40 -31.86 -10.34
C PRO A 257 -58.16 -31.51 -11.62
N VAL A 258 -58.20 -32.48 -12.52
CA VAL A 258 -59.01 -32.51 -13.75
C VAL A 258 -60.49 -32.34 -13.41
N ARG A 259 -61.16 -31.37 -14.03
CA ARG A 259 -62.55 -31.52 -14.48
C ARG A 259 -62.93 -30.53 -15.57
#